data_AF-A0A7C9D2I9-F1
#
_entry.id   AF-A0A7C9D2I9-F1
#
_cell.length_a   1.000
_cell.length_b   1.000
_cell.length_c   1.000
_cell.angle_alpha   90.00
_cell.angle_beta   90.00
_cell.angle_gamma   90.00
#
_symmetry.space_group_name_H-M   'P 1'
#
loop_
_entity.id
_entity.type
_entity.pdbx_description
1 polymer ?
#
loop_
_entity_poly.entity_id
_entity_poly.type
_entity_poly.pdbx_seq_one_letter_code
_entity_poly.pdbx_strand_id
1 'polypeptide(L)'
;MVVCTAHPHVQRVVGIGFQPGLDLTKIVSASQAGDIQFLDIRNQSDAYLTIDAHRGSLTALAVHRHAPIIASGSAKQLIKVFSLEGEQLGTIRYHPTFMAQKIGPVNCLAFHPYQVLLAAGAADPFVTLYADDSNPSR
;
A
#
# COMPACT_ATOMS: atom_id res chain seq x y z
N MET A 1 -25.42 11.41 3.34
CA MET A 1 -24.86 12.55 4.11
C MET A 1 -23.34 12.45 4.04
N VAL A 2 -22.66 13.49 3.57
CA VAL A 2 -21.19 13.55 3.54
C VAL A 2 -20.72 13.98 4.94
N VAL A 3 -19.76 13.24 5.52
CA VAL A 3 -19.22 13.52 6.86
C VAL A 3 -18.00 14.44 6.78
N CYS A 4 -17.11 14.22 5.82
CA CYS A 4 -15.89 15.00 5.61
C CYS A 4 -15.42 14.95 4.15
N THR A 5 -14.78 16.03 3.68
CA THR A 5 -14.10 16.07 2.39
C THR A 5 -12.69 16.59 2.63
N ALA A 6 -11.68 15.83 2.21
CA ALA A 6 -10.27 16.23 2.28
C ALA A 6 -9.68 16.22 0.87
N HIS A 7 -8.76 17.15 0.58
CA HIS A 7 -8.01 17.22 -0.67
C HIS A 7 -6.52 16.96 -0.39
N PRO A 8 -6.14 15.72 -0.02
CA PRO A 8 -4.77 15.40 0.38
C PRO A 8 -3.75 15.57 -0.75
N HIS A 9 -4.15 15.26 -1.99
CA HIS A 9 -3.23 15.12 -3.10
C HIS A 9 -3.64 16.00 -4.29
N VAL A 10 -2.63 16.45 -5.03
CA VAL A 10 -2.82 17.18 -6.31
C VAL A 10 -3.21 16.21 -7.43
N GLN A 11 -2.71 14.97 -7.37
CA GLN A 11 -3.00 13.94 -8.36
C GLN A 11 -4.11 12.99 -7.90
N ARG A 12 -4.59 12.17 -8.84
CA ARG A 12 -5.65 11.19 -8.60
C ARG A 12 -5.30 10.27 -7.43
N VAL A 13 -6.26 10.10 -6.53
CA VAL A 13 -6.22 9.08 -5.47
C VAL A 13 -6.43 7.71 -6.10
N VAL A 14 -5.49 6.81 -5.89
CA VAL A 14 -5.52 5.44 -6.45
C VAL A 14 -5.99 4.41 -5.43
N GLY A 15 -5.89 4.71 -4.15
CA GLY A 15 -6.39 3.85 -3.10
C GLY A 15 -6.54 4.59 -1.77
N ILE A 16 -7.46 4.10 -0.95
CA ILE A 16 -7.75 4.60 0.39
C ILE A 16 -7.98 3.42 1.33
N GLY A 17 -7.75 3.63 2.62
CA GLY A 17 -8.05 2.65 3.66
C GLY A 17 -8.15 3.30 5.03
N PHE A 18 -8.91 2.68 5.93
CA PHE A 18 -8.85 3.04 7.35
C PHE A 18 -7.60 2.45 7.97
N GLN A 19 -6.97 3.20 8.88
CA GLN A 19 -5.86 2.67 9.65
C GLN A 19 -6.37 1.53 10.56
N PRO A 20 -5.65 0.40 10.65
CA PRO A 20 -6.03 -0.66 11.59
C PRO A 20 -5.90 -0.16 13.03
N GLY A 21 -6.86 -0.56 13.87
CA GLY A 21 -6.94 -0.16 15.27
C GLY A 21 -8.34 0.24 15.68
N LEU A 22 -8.45 0.91 16.82
CA LEU A 22 -9.71 1.44 17.37
C LEU A 22 -9.98 2.89 16.92
N ASP A 23 -8.98 3.56 16.34
CA ASP A 23 -9.08 4.93 15.86
C ASP A 23 -9.77 4.99 14.49
N LEU A 24 -11.11 5.05 14.51
CA LEU A 24 -11.94 5.16 13.29
C LEU A 24 -11.78 6.48 12.53
N THR A 25 -10.99 7.41 13.08
CA THR A 25 -10.79 8.74 12.51
C THR A 25 -9.58 8.81 11.59
N LYS A 26 -8.70 7.80 11.63
CA LYS A 26 -7.46 7.79 10.85
C LYS A 26 -7.64 7.06 9.54
N ILE A 27 -7.26 7.72 8.45
CA ILE A 27 -7.31 7.18 7.10
C ILE A 27 -5.94 7.30 6.43
N VAL A 28 -5.68 6.38 5.52
CA VAL A 28 -4.53 6.39 4.63
C VAL A 28 -5.05 6.59 3.21
N SER A 29 -4.43 7.51 2.50
CA SER A 29 -4.71 7.83 1.11
C SER A 29 -3.43 7.71 0.31
N ALA A 30 -3.49 7.15 -0.89
CA ALA A 30 -2.37 7.11 -1.81
C ALA A 30 -2.73 7.74 -3.14
N SER A 31 -1.79 8.51 -3.69
CA SER A 31 -1.97 9.19 -4.97
C SER A 31 -1.07 8.61 -6.05
N GLN A 32 -1.48 8.81 -7.30
CA GLN A 32 -0.71 8.42 -8.47
C GLN A 32 0.68 9.10 -8.53
N ALA A 33 0.86 10.24 -7.84
CA ALA A 33 2.14 10.92 -7.72
C ALA A 33 3.18 10.11 -6.92
N GLY A 34 2.73 9.07 -6.20
CA GLY A 34 3.59 8.14 -5.47
C GLY A 34 3.74 8.45 -4.00
N ASP A 35 3.00 9.43 -3.51
CA ASP A 35 2.86 9.80 -2.12
C ASP A 35 1.71 9.04 -1.45
N ILE A 36 1.93 8.66 -0.20
CA ILE A 36 0.95 8.08 0.70
C ILE A 36 0.81 9.03 1.88
N GLN A 37 -0.39 9.53 2.11
CA GLN A 37 -0.69 10.45 3.20
C GLN A 37 -1.58 9.79 4.23
N PHE A 38 -1.32 10.12 5.49
CA PHE A 38 -2.10 9.70 6.64
C PHE A 38 -2.82 10.91 7.20
N LEU A 39 -4.13 10.79 7.37
CA LEU A 39 -5.01 11.89 7.75
C LEU A 39 -5.88 11.50 8.93
N ASP A 40 -6.22 12.48 9.76
CA ASP A 40 -7.26 12.35 10.78
C ASP A 40 -8.48 13.14 10.32
N ILE A 41 -9.64 12.48 10.15
CA ILE A 41 -10.87 13.15 9.69
C ILE A 41 -11.33 14.27 10.63
N ARG A 42 -10.89 14.26 11.90
CA ARG A 42 -11.16 15.31 12.88
C ARG A 42 -10.32 16.56 12.65
N ASN A 43 -9.12 16.40 12.05
CA ASN A 43 -8.21 17.49 11.77
C ASN A 43 -7.87 17.51 10.26
N GLN A 44 -8.66 18.27 9.51
CA GLN A 44 -8.60 18.30 8.05
C GLN A 44 -7.54 19.25 7.49
N SER A 45 -6.74 19.92 8.34
CA SER A 45 -5.81 20.93 7.85
C SER A 45 -4.67 20.30 7.04
N ASP A 46 -4.06 19.24 7.56
CA ASP A 46 -2.88 18.62 6.96
C ASP A 46 -2.78 17.12 7.28
N ALA A 47 -2.08 16.38 6.42
CA ALA A 47 -1.66 15.02 6.72
C ALA A 47 -0.64 15.02 7.88
N TYR A 48 -0.81 14.14 8.86
CA TYR A 48 0.13 14.03 9.99
C TYR A 48 1.36 13.19 9.65
N LEU A 49 1.30 12.39 8.59
CA LEU A 49 2.41 11.63 8.05
C LEU A 49 2.29 11.55 6.52
N THR A 50 3.40 11.78 5.83
CA THR A 50 3.52 11.60 4.38
C THR A 50 4.69 10.66 4.09
N ILE A 51 4.46 9.65 3.26
CA ILE A 51 5.46 8.70 2.79
C ILE A 51 5.60 8.85 1.29
N ASP A 52 6.79 9.22 0.82
CA ASP A 52 7.14 9.21 -0.60
C ASP A 52 7.52 7.79 -1.03
N ALA A 53 6.51 6.95 -1.25
CA ALA A 53 6.73 5.55 -1.57
C ALA A 53 7.39 5.36 -2.95
N HIS A 54 6.92 6.08 -3.96
CA HIS A 54 7.38 5.96 -5.35
C HIS A 54 7.57 7.33 -6.00
N ARG A 55 8.46 7.43 -6.98
CA ARG A 55 8.59 8.64 -7.83
C ARG A 55 7.56 8.57 -8.96
N GLY A 56 6.30 8.82 -8.64
CA GLY A 56 5.16 8.66 -9.54
C GLY A 56 4.78 7.21 -9.82
N SER A 57 3.65 7.06 -10.53
CA SER A 57 3.17 5.78 -11.03
C SER A 57 2.80 4.77 -9.94
N LEU A 58 2.32 5.24 -8.79
CA LEU A 58 1.68 4.37 -7.81
C LEU A 58 0.29 4.03 -8.33
N THR A 59 -0.04 2.74 -8.31
CA THR A 59 -1.21 2.19 -8.98
C THR A 59 -2.15 1.49 -8.01
N ALA A 60 -1.64 1.00 -6.89
CA ALA A 60 -2.43 0.30 -5.89
C ALA A 60 -1.94 0.59 -4.47
N LEU A 61 -2.87 0.58 -3.52
CA LEU A 61 -2.61 0.64 -2.08
C LEU A 61 -3.41 -0.47 -1.41
N ALA A 62 -2.78 -1.18 -0.48
CA ALA A 62 -3.44 -2.11 0.43
C ALA A 62 -3.08 -1.75 1.87
N VAL A 63 -4.08 -1.69 2.74
CA VAL A 63 -3.92 -1.49 4.18
C VAL A 63 -4.35 -2.78 4.87
N HIS A 64 -3.51 -3.32 5.74
CA HIS A 64 -3.88 -4.52 6.47
C HIS A 64 -4.90 -4.18 7.58
N ARG A 65 -5.84 -5.09 7.88
CA ARG A 65 -6.98 -4.83 8.76
C ARG A 65 -6.64 -4.77 10.25
N HIS A 66 -5.62 -5.51 10.69
CA HIS A 66 -5.24 -5.64 12.10
C HIS A 66 -3.76 -5.32 12.37
N ALA A 67 -2.83 -5.91 11.61
CA ALA A 67 -1.41 -5.58 11.67
C ALA A 67 -1.11 -4.15 11.18
N PRO A 68 -0.16 -3.44 11.80
CA PRO A 68 0.18 -2.06 11.49
C PRO A 68 1.05 -1.94 10.23
N ILE A 69 0.58 -2.47 9.10
CA ILE A 69 1.32 -2.52 7.85
C ILE A 69 0.48 -2.06 6.66
N ILE A 70 1.15 -1.47 5.67
CA ILE A 70 0.58 -1.09 4.39
C ILE A 70 1.49 -1.53 3.24
N ALA A 71 0.91 -1.75 2.08
CA ALA A 71 1.63 -2.07 0.86
C ALA A 71 1.23 -1.12 -0.25
N SER A 72 2.20 -0.65 -1.02
CA SER A 72 1.98 0.18 -2.21
C SER A 72 2.58 -0.49 -3.43
N GLY A 73 1.81 -0.49 -4.51
CA GLY A 73 2.18 -1.06 -5.80
C GLY A 73 2.43 0.05 -6.82
N SER A 74 3.40 -0.17 -7.68
CA SER A 74 3.74 0.75 -8.78
C SER A 74 3.67 0.06 -10.14
N ALA A 75 3.36 0.86 -11.16
CA ALA A 75 3.52 0.46 -12.55
C ALA A 75 4.96 0.12 -12.92
N LYS A 76 5.95 0.60 -12.14
CA LYS A 76 7.39 0.32 -12.31
C LYS A 76 7.80 -1.06 -11.75
N GLN A 77 6.87 -2.00 -11.63
CA GLN A 77 7.11 -3.37 -11.16
C GLN A 77 7.72 -3.43 -9.76
N LEU A 78 7.25 -2.53 -8.89
CA LEU A 78 7.73 -2.38 -7.52
C LEU A 78 6.55 -2.48 -6.56
N ILE A 79 6.69 -3.31 -5.54
CA ILE A 79 5.82 -3.29 -4.37
C ILE A 79 6.68 -2.93 -3.17
N LYS A 80 6.25 -1.93 -2.40
CA LYS A 80 6.90 -1.55 -1.15
C LYS A 80 5.95 -1.75 0.01
N VAL A 81 6.45 -2.33 1.08
CA VAL A 81 5.73 -2.55 2.32
C VAL A 81 6.27 -1.58 3.35
N PHE A 82 5.36 -0.91 4.05
CA PHE A 82 5.68 0.07 5.08
C PHE A 82 4.94 -0.24 6.37
N SER A 83 5.53 0.18 7.48
CA SER A 83 4.86 0.30 8.77
C SER A 83 3.95 1.53 8.78
N LEU A 84 2.97 1.57 9.67
CA LEU A 84 2.12 2.76 9.84
C LEU A 84 2.88 3.97 10.39
N GLU A 85 4.05 3.74 10.98
CA GLU A 85 4.97 4.77 11.47
C GLU A 85 5.81 5.39 10.34
N GLY A 86 5.71 4.86 9.11
CA GLY A 86 6.42 5.38 7.94
C GLY A 86 7.70 4.62 7.56
N GLU A 87 8.10 3.64 8.37
CA GLU A 87 9.28 2.84 8.10
C GLU A 87 9.07 1.88 6.92
N GLN A 88 10.05 1.78 6.02
CA GLN A 88 9.99 0.83 4.92
C GLN A 88 10.44 -0.56 5.39
N LEU A 89 9.49 -1.46 5.62
CA LEU A 89 9.74 -2.82 6.10
C LEU A 89 10.35 -3.72 5.02
N GLY A 90 9.95 -3.51 3.76
CA GLY A 90 10.39 -4.39 2.68
C GLY A 90 10.15 -3.79 1.31
N THR A 91 10.93 -4.25 0.35
CA THR A 91 10.70 -3.97 -1.07
C THR A 91 10.71 -5.27 -1.85
N ILE A 92 9.62 -5.54 -2.53
CA ILE A 92 9.50 -6.64 -3.47
C ILE A 92 9.77 -6.04 -4.85
N ARG A 93 10.94 -6.37 -5.40
CA ARG A 93 11.36 -5.98 -6.74
C ARG A 93 11.47 -7.20 -7.62
N TYR A 94 11.11 -7.02 -8.88
CA TYR A 94 11.43 -7.98 -9.92
C TYR A 94 12.92 -7.94 -10.28
N HIS A 95 13.55 -9.11 -10.39
CA HIS A 95 14.85 -9.28 -11.05
C HIS A 95 14.64 -9.91 -12.42
N PRO A 96 15.18 -9.33 -13.51
CA PRO A 96 15.11 -9.92 -14.84
C PRO A 96 16.07 -11.10 -14.96
N THR A 97 15.74 -12.22 -14.33
CA THR A 97 16.36 -13.50 -14.67
C THR A 97 15.54 -14.12 -15.80
N PHE A 98 16.23 -14.61 -16.83
CA PHE A 98 15.67 -15.21 -18.05
C PHE A 98 14.61 -16.32 -17.82
N MET A 99 14.50 -16.84 -16.58
CA MET A 99 13.54 -17.87 -16.18
C MET A 99 12.64 -17.48 -14.98
N ALA A 100 12.66 -16.22 -14.53
CA ALA A 100 11.80 -15.77 -13.43
C ALA A 100 10.39 -15.41 -13.92
N GLN A 101 9.37 -15.74 -13.12
CA GLN A 101 7.98 -15.31 -13.34
C GLN A 101 7.93 -13.78 -13.45
N LYS A 102 7.44 -13.29 -14.59
CA LYS A 102 7.30 -11.86 -14.85
C LYS A 102 6.24 -11.29 -13.90
N ILE A 103 6.65 -10.36 -13.05
CA ILE A 103 5.72 -9.48 -12.35
C ILE A 103 5.60 -8.23 -13.21
N GLY A 104 4.52 -8.13 -13.96
CA GLY A 104 4.16 -6.94 -14.71
C GLY A 104 3.84 -5.74 -13.81
N PRO A 105 3.51 -4.59 -14.42
CA PRO A 105 2.98 -3.42 -13.71
C PRO A 105 1.89 -3.83 -12.71
N VAL A 106 2.05 -3.45 -11.44
CA VAL A 106 1.12 -3.84 -10.38
C VAL A 106 -0.21 -3.11 -10.61
N ASN A 107 -1.33 -3.84 -10.60
CA ASN A 107 -2.66 -3.26 -10.79
C ASN A 107 -3.50 -3.30 -9.51
N CYS A 108 -3.35 -4.35 -8.71
CA CYS A 108 -4.10 -4.51 -7.48
C CYS A 108 -3.25 -5.17 -6.38
N LEU A 109 -3.55 -4.80 -5.14
CA LEU A 109 -2.97 -5.36 -3.94
C LEU A 109 -4.07 -5.62 -2.94
N ALA A 110 -3.98 -6.73 -2.20
CA ALA A 110 -4.90 -7.04 -1.13
C ALA A 110 -4.19 -7.82 -0.03
N PHE A 111 -4.37 -7.42 1.22
CA PHE A 111 -3.93 -8.20 2.36
C PHE A 111 -4.98 -9.25 2.75
N HIS A 112 -4.50 -10.40 3.23
CA HIS A 112 -5.36 -11.32 3.96
C HIS A 112 -5.90 -10.65 5.24
N PRO A 113 -7.16 -10.88 5.65
CA PRO A 113 -7.75 -10.15 6.77
C PRO A 113 -7.06 -10.39 8.12
N TYR A 114 -6.48 -11.58 8.33
CA TYR A 114 -5.97 -12.03 9.63
C TYR A 114 -4.48 -12.46 9.62
N GLN A 115 -3.83 -12.45 8.47
CA GLN A 115 -2.45 -12.93 8.32
C GLN A 115 -1.67 -11.92 7.50
N VAL A 116 -0.36 -11.81 7.78
CA VAL A 116 0.57 -10.99 6.99
C VAL A 116 0.88 -11.71 5.68
N LEU A 117 -0.14 -11.78 4.81
CA LEU A 117 -0.10 -12.39 3.49
C LEU A 117 -0.63 -11.35 2.50
N LEU A 118 0.19 -11.00 1.51
CA LEU A 118 -0.12 -10.01 0.50
C LEU A 118 -0.37 -10.71 -0.84
N ALA A 119 -1.55 -10.49 -1.41
CA ALA A 119 -1.85 -10.84 -2.80
C ALA A 119 -1.56 -9.65 -3.71
N ALA A 120 -0.87 -9.90 -4.81
CA ALA A 120 -0.60 -8.92 -5.85
C ALA A 120 -1.05 -9.43 -7.22
N GLY A 121 -1.80 -8.59 -7.92
CA GLY A 121 -2.13 -8.78 -9.33
C GLY A 121 -1.34 -7.80 -10.20
N ALA A 122 -0.70 -8.31 -11.24
CA ALA A 122 0.01 -7.53 -12.23
C ALA A 122 -0.85 -7.35 -13.50
N ALA A 123 -0.31 -6.63 -14.50
CA ALA A 123 -0.86 -6.60 -15.85
C ALA A 123 -0.69 -7.94 -16.59
N ASP A 124 0.20 -8.80 -16.10
CA ASP A 124 0.39 -10.16 -16.58
C ASP A 124 -0.71 -11.09 -16.03
N PRO A 125 -0.99 -12.24 -16.65
CA PRO A 125 -2.05 -13.18 -16.21
C PRO A 125 -1.72 -13.94 -14.91
N PHE A 126 -0.73 -13.47 -14.13
CA PHE A 126 -0.27 -14.12 -12.91
C PHE A 126 -0.74 -13.37 -11.67
N VAL A 127 -1.07 -14.13 -10.63
CA VAL A 127 -1.33 -13.64 -9.28
C VAL A 127 -0.24 -14.19 -8.37
N THR A 128 0.43 -13.29 -7.66
CA THR A 128 1.52 -13.67 -6.76
C THR A 128 1.10 -13.44 -5.31
N LEU A 129 1.40 -14.39 -4.44
CA LEU A 129 1.23 -14.26 -3.00
C LEU A 129 2.59 -14.09 -2.34
N TYR A 130 2.68 -13.18 -1.38
CA TYR A 130 3.87 -12.94 -0.56
C TYR A 130 3.52 -13.14 0.90
N ALA A 131 4.26 -13.99 1.59
CA ALA A 131 4.20 -14.16 3.03
C ALA A 131 5.42 -13.51 3.67
N ASP A 132 5.30 -13.12 4.93
CA ASP A 132 6.45 -12.77 5.75
C ASP A 132 7.21 -14.05 6.16
N ASP A 133 8.53 -14.03 6.03
CA ASP A 133 9.40 -15.19 6.34
C ASP A 133 9.63 -15.36 7.85
N SER A 134 9.01 -14.52 8.68
CA SER A 134 9.14 -14.51 10.15
C SER A 134 8.48 -15.71 10.86
N ASN A 135 8.10 -16.76 10.13
CA ASN A 135 7.63 -18.00 10.75
C ASN A 135 8.79 -18.99 10.91
N PRO A 136 9.34 -19.21 12.12
CA PRO A 136 10.19 -20.37 12.35
C PRO A 136 9.32 -21.61 12.15
N SER A 137 9.74 -22.45 11.20
CA SER A 137 9.42 -23.89 11.08
C SER A 137 8.23 -24.39 11.91
N ARG A 138 7.13 -24.72 11.23
CA ARG A 138 6.18 -25.70 11.75
C ARG A 138 6.76 -27.11 11.63
#